data_AF-A0AAJ0XH56-F1
#
_entry.id   AF-A0AAJ0XH56-F1
#
_cell.length_a   1.000
_cell.length_b   1.000
_cell.length_c   1.000
_cell.angle_alpha   90.00
_cell.angle_beta   90.00
_cell.angle_gamma   90.00
#
_symmetry.space_group_name_H-M   'P 1'
#
loop_
_entity.id
_entity.type
_entity.pdbx_description
1 polymer ?
#
loop_
_entity_poly.entity_id
_entity_poly.type
_entity_poly.pdbx_seq_one_letter_code
_entity_poly.pdbx_strand_id
1 'polypeptide(L)'
;MTMKRQLKLVGNDDTDATTIKVAVATTDRKCVNQHFGAAESFAIYRVSPSGYELLEVAQFGRLDMDGNEDKLGAKIEALEGCIAVYCQAIGASAIAKLRAQGIQPIKVAPDTLVSSLLHALKRELRDGPSAWLKRAIEQQSPRSESRFDAMAAEAWEE
;
A
#
# COMPACT_ATOMS: atom_id res chain seq x y z
N MET A 1 -5.89 7.78 -16.23
CA MET A 1 -5.53 9.06 -15.56
C MET A 1 -4.07 8.99 -15.21
N THR A 2 -3.25 10.01 -15.50
CA THR A 2 -1.82 10.00 -15.15
C THR A 2 -1.60 10.68 -13.81
N MET A 3 -0.71 10.10 -12.99
CA MET A 3 -0.22 10.71 -11.76
C MET A 3 0.33 12.11 -12.07
N LYS A 4 -0.17 13.14 -11.38
CA LYS A 4 0.22 14.54 -11.68
C LYS A 4 1.54 14.90 -11.02
N ARG A 5 1.73 14.46 -9.78
CA ARG A 5 2.91 14.75 -8.97
C ARG A 5 3.21 13.57 -8.06
N GLN A 6 4.49 13.24 -7.97
CA GLN A 6 5.02 12.24 -7.06
C GLN A 6 6.22 12.86 -6.35
N LEU A 7 6.18 12.87 -5.02
CA LEU A 7 7.32 13.28 -4.22
C LEU A 7 7.80 12.07 -3.44
N LYS A 8 9.02 11.62 -3.71
CA LYS A 8 9.70 10.52 -3.00
C LYS A 8 10.81 11.07 -2.13
N LEU A 9 10.90 10.59 -0.89
CA LEU A 9 12.02 10.86 0.00
C LEU A 9 13.17 9.92 -0.37
N VAL A 10 14.32 10.49 -0.74
CA VAL A 10 15.54 9.72 -1.03
C VAL A 10 16.24 9.45 0.31
N GLY A 11 16.01 8.27 0.86
CA GLY A 11 16.68 7.73 2.04
C GLY A 11 17.30 6.36 1.73
N ASN A 12 18.07 5.80 2.66
CA ASN A 12 18.58 4.44 2.50
C ASN A 12 17.39 3.48 2.40
N ASP A 13 17.29 2.74 1.30
CA ASP A 13 16.32 1.65 1.13
C ASP A 13 16.77 0.42 1.93
N ASP A 14 17.05 0.61 3.23
CA ASP A 14 17.32 -0.50 4.13
C ASP A 14 16.06 -1.35 4.22
N THR A 15 16.05 -2.37 3.38
CA THR A 15 14.98 -3.31 3.18
C THR A 15 15.12 -4.37 4.26
N ASP A 16 14.98 -3.95 5.52
CA ASP A 16 14.85 -4.91 6.61
C ASP A 16 13.62 -5.77 6.33
N ALA A 17 13.76 -7.09 6.42
CA ALA A 17 12.68 -8.05 6.15
C ALA A 17 11.40 -7.83 6.99
N THR A 18 11.51 -7.00 8.04
CA THR A 18 10.42 -6.65 8.97
C THR A 18 9.74 -5.32 8.63
N THR A 19 10.07 -4.71 7.49
CA THR A 19 9.56 -3.41 7.08
C THR A 19 8.41 -3.56 6.09
N ILE A 20 7.34 -2.81 6.30
CA ILE A 20 6.14 -2.77 5.44
C ILE A 20 5.91 -1.39 4.86
N LYS A 21 5.20 -1.31 3.73
CA LYS A 21 4.67 -0.05 3.20
C LYS A 21 3.15 -0.01 3.36
N VAL A 22 2.62 1.11 3.83
CA VAL A 22 1.17 1.34 3.92
C VAL A 22 0.81 2.69 3.33
N ALA A 23 -0.33 2.76 2.67
CA ALA A 23 -0.83 4.01 2.11
C ALA A 23 -2.02 4.55 2.87
N VAL A 24 -2.16 5.88 2.86
CA VAL A 24 -3.26 6.57 3.50
C VAL A 24 -3.89 7.56 2.53
N ALA A 25 -5.21 7.47 2.37
CA ALA A 25 -6.00 8.41 1.59
C ALA A 25 -6.21 9.71 2.39
N THR A 26 -5.34 10.69 2.16
CA THR A 26 -5.28 11.94 2.94
C THR A 26 -4.84 13.13 2.10
N THR A 27 -5.43 14.30 2.32
CA THR A 27 -4.99 15.59 1.73
C THR A 27 -4.07 16.40 2.66
N ASP A 28 -4.11 16.14 3.97
CA ASP A 28 -3.40 16.92 4.99
C ASP A 28 -2.26 16.16 5.68
N ARG A 29 -2.19 14.83 5.47
CA ARG A 29 -1.25 13.90 6.12
C ARG A 29 -1.40 13.79 7.64
N LYS A 30 -2.48 14.36 8.20
CA LYS A 30 -2.80 14.33 9.64
C LYS A 30 -3.89 13.32 9.93
N CYS A 31 -4.94 13.30 9.10
CA CYS A 31 -6.09 12.42 9.26
C CYS A 31 -6.39 11.66 7.97
N VAL A 32 -7.01 10.48 8.10
CA VAL A 32 -7.61 9.78 6.97
C VAL A 32 -8.90 10.50 6.60
N ASN A 33 -8.84 11.29 5.53
CA ASN A 33 -9.91 12.22 5.17
C ASN A 33 -10.49 12.00 3.76
N GLN A 34 -10.11 10.92 3.07
CA GLN A 34 -10.57 10.66 1.70
C GLN A 34 -11.20 9.28 1.50
N HIS A 35 -12.15 9.24 0.57
CA HIS A 35 -12.67 8.03 -0.04
C HIS A 35 -11.68 7.54 -1.10
N PHE A 36 -11.43 6.23 -1.19
CA PHE A 36 -10.45 5.67 -2.14
C PHE A 36 -10.70 6.13 -3.60
N GLY A 37 -11.94 5.94 -4.07
CA GLY A 37 -12.32 6.26 -5.45
C GLY A 37 -12.18 7.74 -5.81
N ALA A 38 -12.40 8.63 -4.84
CA ALA A 38 -12.32 10.08 -5.02
C ALA A 38 -11.01 10.71 -4.53
N ALA A 39 -10.10 9.92 -3.93
CA ALA A 39 -8.86 10.42 -3.34
C ALA A 39 -8.04 11.24 -4.33
N GLU A 40 -7.70 12.48 -3.94
CA GLU A 40 -6.79 13.37 -4.65
C GLU A 40 -5.33 13.02 -4.36
N SER A 41 -5.06 12.26 -3.28
CA SER A 41 -3.72 11.87 -2.90
C SER A 41 -3.64 10.66 -1.98
N PHE A 42 -2.54 9.93 -2.10
CA PHE A 42 -2.10 8.93 -1.12
C PHE A 42 -0.78 9.35 -0.51
N ALA A 43 -0.67 9.25 0.82
CA ALA A 43 0.59 9.34 1.54
C ALA A 43 1.05 7.92 1.90
N ILE A 44 2.24 7.53 1.44
CA ILE A 44 2.81 6.20 1.61
C ILE A 44 3.89 6.27 2.66
N TYR A 45 3.75 5.41 3.67
CA TYR A 45 4.66 5.32 4.81
C TYR A 45 5.37 3.99 4.83
N ARG A 46 6.65 4.03 5.16
CA ARG A 46 7.40 2.86 5.64
C ARG A 46 7.12 2.69 7.11
N VAL A 47 6.87 1.48 7.56
CA VAL A 47 6.71 1.15 8.98
C VAL A 47 7.59 -0.05 9.31
N SER A 48 8.33 0.06 10.40
CA SER A 48 9.16 -0.98 10.98
C SER A 48 8.91 -1.07 12.49
N PRO A 49 9.45 -2.08 13.19
CA PRO A 49 9.40 -2.11 14.65
C PRO A 49 10.07 -0.90 15.33
N SER A 50 11.08 -0.29 14.68
CA SER A 50 11.85 0.84 15.22
C SER A 50 11.16 2.18 14.99
N GLY A 51 10.40 2.34 13.91
CA GLY A 51 9.79 3.62 13.56
C GLY A 51 8.89 3.58 12.33
N TYR A 52 8.51 4.76 11.86
CA TYR A 52 7.84 4.94 10.59
C TYR A 52 8.28 6.25 9.95
N GLU A 53 8.27 6.30 8.63
CA GLU A 53 8.66 7.47 7.86
C GLU A 53 7.76 7.63 6.64
N LEU A 54 7.55 8.87 6.21
CA LEU A 54 6.84 9.17 4.97
C LEU A 54 7.81 8.89 3.81
N LEU A 55 7.47 7.92 2.96
CA LEU A 55 8.26 7.61 1.77
C LEU A 55 7.83 8.45 0.58
N GLU A 56 6.52 8.56 0.38
CA GLU A 56 6.00 9.12 -0.85
C GLU A 56 4.65 9.81 -0.65
N VAL A 57 4.41 10.86 -1.45
CA VAL A 57 3.05 11.39 -1.66
C VAL A 57 2.73 11.33 -3.15
N ALA A 58 1.76 10.50 -3.51
CA ALA A 58 1.21 10.41 -4.86
C ALA A 58 -0.02 11.30 -4.97
N GLN A 59 -0.04 12.22 -5.94
CA GLN A 59 -1.16 13.13 -6.19
C GLN A 59 -1.80 12.89 -7.56
N PHE A 60 -3.13 12.86 -7.55
CA PHE A 60 -3.98 12.66 -8.72
C PHE A 60 -4.71 13.97 -9.04
N GLY A 61 -4.98 14.23 -10.33
CA GLY A 61 -5.77 15.39 -10.74
C GLY A 61 -7.21 15.43 -10.17
N ARG A 62 -7.82 16.62 -10.13
CA ARG A 62 -9.25 16.77 -9.82
C ARG A 62 -10.12 16.07 -10.87
N LEU A 63 -11.19 15.44 -10.39
CA LEU A 63 -12.17 14.70 -11.16
C LEU A 63 -13.09 15.64 -11.95
N ASP A 64 -13.21 15.41 -13.25
CA ASP A 64 -14.47 15.69 -13.94
C ASP A 64 -15.41 14.48 -13.72
N MET A 65 -16.66 14.74 -13.33
CA MET A 65 -17.69 13.73 -13.03
C MET A 65 -18.13 12.95 -14.30
N ASP A 66 -17.35 11.99 -14.78
CA ASP A 66 -17.74 11.19 -15.96
C ASP A 66 -17.85 9.66 -15.75
N GLY A 67 -17.53 9.14 -14.55
CA GLY A 67 -17.76 7.72 -14.24
C GLY A 67 -16.84 6.68 -14.91
N ASN A 68 -15.68 7.05 -15.47
CA ASN A 68 -14.81 6.09 -16.17
C ASN A 68 -13.99 5.14 -15.24
N GLU A 69 -14.03 3.82 -15.51
CA GLU A 69 -13.32 2.73 -14.80
C GLU A 69 -11.79 2.71 -14.97
N ASP A 70 -11.25 3.32 -16.03
CA ASP A 70 -9.81 3.46 -16.30
C ASP A 70 -9.06 4.34 -15.28
N LYS A 71 -9.80 4.95 -14.35
CA LYS A 71 -9.29 5.92 -13.37
C LYS A 71 -8.80 5.25 -12.08
N LEU A 72 -9.23 4.02 -11.84
CA LEU A 72 -8.83 3.22 -10.68
C LEU A 72 -7.42 2.63 -10.86
N GLY A 73 -7.00 2.40 -12.11
CA GLY A 73 -5.69 1.82 -12.44
C GLY A 73 -4.52 2.59 -11.86
N ALA A 74 -4.39 3.89 -12.18
CA ALA A 74 -3.29 4.72 -11.68
C ALA A 74 -3.27 4.88 -10.16
N LYS A 75 -4.43 4.81 -9.50
CA LYS A 75 -4.51 4.81 -8.04
C LYS A 75 -3.99 3.52 -7.44
N ILE A 76 -4.26 2.39 -8.08
CA ILE A 76 -3.79 1.07 -7.66
C ILE A 76 -2.29 0.93 -7.94
N GLU A 77 -1.84 1.38 -9.10
CA GLU A 77 -0.42 1.41 -9.49
C GLU A 77 0.42 2.22 -8.51
N ALA A 78 -0.07 3.38 -8.07
CA ALA A 78 0.58 4.18 -7.02
C ALA A 78 0.69 3.46 -5.65
N LEU A 79 0.00 2.33 -5.46
CA LEU A 79 0.02 1.54 -4.23
C LEU A 79 0.85 0.26 -4.37
N GLU A 80 1.57 0.11 -5.48
CA GLU A 80 2.47 -1.02 -5.68
C GLU A 80 3.45 -1.17 -4.50
N GLY A 81 3.56 -2.39 -3.99
CA GLY A 81 4.36 -2.71 -2.81
C GLY A 81 3.77 -2.24 -1.47
N CYS A 82 2.56 -1.68 -1.40
CA CYS A 82 1.88 -1.37 -0.14
C CYS A 82 1.05 -2.56 0.35
N ILE A 83 1.19 -2.99 1.61
CA ILE A 83 0.39 -4.11 2.15
C ILE A 83 -1.06 -3.73 2.38
N ALA A 84 -1.32 -2.43 2.55
CA ALA A 84 -2.63 -1.93 2.90
C ALA A 84 -2.80 -0.48 2.46
N VAL A 85 -4.07 -0.10 2.26
CA VAL A 85 -4.49 1.28 2.05
C VAL A 85 -5.63 1.64 3.01
N TYR A 86 -5.45 2.72 3.76
CA TYR A 86 -6.44 3.26 4.71
C TYR A 86 -7.27 4.36 4.06
N CYS A 87 -8.60 4.25 4.14
CA CYS A 87 -9.53 5.22 3.56
C CYS A 87 -10.87 5.27 4.35
N GLN A 88 -11.66 6.32 4.15
CA GLN A 88 -12.97 6.46 4.81
C GLN A 88 -14.06 5.61 4.16
N ALA A 89 -13.95 5.38 2.85
CA ALA A 89 -14.83 4.46 2.13
C ALA A 89 -14.16 3.96 0.85
N ILE A 90 -14.61 2.80 0.40
CA ILE A 90 -14.14 2.15 -0.81
C ILE A 90 -15.27 1.32 -1.42
N GLY A 91 -15.39 1.35 -2.76
CA GLY A 91 -16.40 0.58 -3.50
C GLY A 91 -15.94 -0.84 -3.83
N ALA A 92 -16.89 -1.74 -4.12
CA ALA A 92 -16.63 -3.17 -4.35
C ALA A 92 -15.63 -3.44 -5.48
N SER A 93 -15.74 -2.73 -6.62
CA SER A 93 -14.82 -2.85 -7.76
C SER A 93 -13.37 -2.53 -7.35
N ALA A 94 -13.17 -1.49 -6.54
CA ALA A 94 -11.87 -1.11 -6.01
C ALA A 94 -11.30 -2.17 -5.05
N ILE A 95 -12.13 -2.71 -4.16
CA ILE A 95 -11.73 -3.78 -3.23
C ILE A 95 -11.23 -5.00 -4.01
N ALA A 96 -11.97 -5.43 -5.03
CA ALA A 96 -11.60 -6.59 -5.83
C ALA A 96 -10.24 -6.41 -6.52
N LYS A 97 -10.02 -5.24 -7.13
CA LYS A 97 -8.77 -4.93 -7.83
C LYS A 97 -7.57 -4.81 -6.86
N LEU A 98 -7.74 -4.20 -5.69
CA LEU A 98 -6.67 -4.11 -4.68
C LEU A 98 -6.30 -5.49 -4.11
N ARG A 99 -7.30 -6.32 -3.79
CA ARG A 99 -7.05 -7.68 -3.29
C ARG A 99 -6.33 -8.56 -4.30
N ALA A 100 -6.61 -8.38 -5.60
CA ALA A 100 -5.89 -9.07 -6.67
C ALA A 100 -4.40 -8.72 -6.71
N GLN A 101 -4.01 -7.56 -6.18
CA GLN A 101 -2.61 -7.14 -6.02
C GLN A 101 -2.03 -7.40 -4.62
N GLY A 102 -2.76 -8.12 -3.75
CA GLY A 102 -2.32 -8.36 -2.37
C GLY A 102 -2.39 -7.13 -1.45
N ILE A 103 -3.07 -6.06 -1.88
CA ILE A 103 -3.22 -4.83 -1.10
C ILE A 103 -4.52 -4.92 -0.30
N GLN A 104 -4.44 -4.81 1.02
CA GLN A 104 -5.60 -4.86 1.91
C GLN A 104 -6.27 -3.48 2.04
N PRO A 105 -7.50 -3.28 1.55
CA PRO A 105 -8.23 -2.04 1.83
C PRO A 105 -8.79 -2.06 3.25
N ILE A 106 -8.46 -1.03 4.03
CA ILE A 106 -8.93 -0.87 5.41
C ILE A 106 -9.79 0.40 5.50
N LYS A 107 -11.06 0.21 5.83
CA LYS A 107 -11.99 1.30 6.11
C LYS A 107 -11.79 1.76 7.55
N VAL A 108 -11.62 3.07 7.76
CA VAL A 108 -11.51 3.69 9.08
C VAL A 108 -12.59 4.75 9.28
N ALA A 109 -12.82 5.14 10.53
CA ALA A 109 -13.74 6.23 10.85
C ALA A 109 -13.18 7.57 10.30
N PRO A 110 -14.04 8.55 9.99
CA PRO A 110 -13.60 9.90 9.71
C PRO A 110 -12.71 10.45 10.82
N ASP A 111 -11.79 11.35 10.46
CA ASP A 111 -10.84 12.00 11.37
C ASP A 111 -9.90 11.06 12.14
N THR A 112 -9.79 9.81 11.72
CA THR A 112 -8.78 8.88 12.25
C THR A 112 -7.38 9.46 12.00
N LEU A 113 -6.62 9.69 13.08
CA LEU A 113 -5.27 10.22 13.00
C LEU A 113 -4.31 9.23 12.32
N VAL A 114 -3.55 9.72 11.35
CA VAL A 114 -2.51 8.95 10.66
C VAL A 114 -1.44 8.50 11.64
N SER A 115 -1.04 9.39 12.56
CA SER A 115 -0.06 9.06 13.60
C SER A 115 -0.52 7.88 14.46
N SER A 116 -1.79 7.83 14.86
CA SER A 116 -2.34 6.73 15.66
C SER A 116 -2.32 5.39 14.91
N LEU A 117 -2.66 5.40 13.61
CA LEU A 117 -2.60 4.21 12.76
C LEU A 117 -1.16 3.67 12.65
N LEU A 118 -0.21 4.56 12.37
CA LEU A 118 1.20 4.18 12.23
C LEU A 118 1.80 3.68 13.57
N HIS A 119 1.40 4.28 14.70
CA HIS A 119 1.79 3.79 16.03
C HIS A 119 1.21 2.40 16.33
N ALA A 120 -0.04 2.14 15.93
CA ALA A 120 -0.66 0.83 16.10
C ALA A 120 0.06 -0.24 15.27
N LEU A 121 0.35 0.04 14.00
CA LEU A 121 1.11 -0.86 13.12
C LEU A 121 2.53 -1.13 13.64
N LYS A 122 3.26 -0.09 14.05
CA LYS A 122 4.58 -0.23 14.66
C LYS A 122 4.54 -1.15 15.88
N ARG A 123 3.55 -0.95 16.75
CA ARG A 123 3.36 -1.79 17.95
C ARG A 123 3.08 -3.24 17.57
N GLU A 124 2.21 -3.46 16.59
CA GLU A 124 1.87 -4.80 16.11
C GLU A 124 3.09 -5.53 15.50
N LEU A 125 3.90 -4.83 14.70
CA LEU A 125 5.15 -5.39 14.15
C LEU A 125 6.15 -5.78 15.25
N ARG A 126 6.23 -4.99 16.32
CA ARG A 126 7.16 -5.23 17.43
C ARG A 126 6.68 -6.34 18.36
N ASP A 127 5.40 -6.33 18.72
CA ASP A 127 4.82 -7.23 19.72
C ASP A 127 4.48 -8.61 19.11
N GLY A 128 4.49 -8.70 17.77
CA GLY A 128 4.28 -9.91 16.98
C GLY A 128 3.14 -9.70 15.98
N PRO A 129 3.39 -9.79 14.66
CA PRO A 129 2.40 -9.46 13.65
C PRO A 129 1.19 -10.39 13.76
N SER A 130 -0.02 -9.82 13.66
CA SER A 130 -1.22 -10.64 13.66
C SER A 130 -1.30 -11.51 12.39
N ALA A 131 -2.25 -12.45 12.36
CA ALA A 131 -2.38 -13.40 11.24
C ALA A 131 -2.56 -12.71 9.88
N TRP A 132 -3.20 -11.54 9.82
CA TRP A 132 -3.35 -10.81 8.56
C TRP A 132 -2.04 -10.13 8.15
N LEU A 133 -1.31 -9.55 9.10
CA LEU A 133 -0.07 -8.83 8.84
C LEU A 133 1.04 -9.79 8.41
N LYS A 134 1.13 -10.97 9.05
CA LYS A 134 2.01 -12.06 8.63
C LYS A 134 1.76 -12.46 7.18
N ARG A 135 0.50 -12.72 6.84
CA ARG A 135 0.09 -13.08 5.47
C ARG A 135 0.43 -11.98 4.46
N ALA A 136 0.21 -10.72 4.83
CA ALA A 136 0.49 -9.60 3.94
C ALA A 136 2.01 -9.42 3.71
N ILE A 137 2.83 -9.58 4.74
CA ILE A 137 4.30 -9.58 4.63
C ILE A 137 4.78 -10.74 3.75
N GLU A 138 4.28 -11.95 3.98
CA GLU A 138 4.63 -13.15 3.18
C GLU A 138 4.24 -13.02 1.71
N GLN A 139 3.15 -12.32 1.40
CA GLN A 139 2.70 -12.06 0.03
C GLN A 139 3.54 -10.99 -0.69
N GLN A 140 4.25 -10.14 0.07
CA GLN A 140 5.07 -9.05 -0.48
C GLN A 140 6.56 -9.32 -0.49
N SER A 141 7.06 -10.17 0.40
CA SER A 141 8.35 -10.79 0.17
C SER A 141 8.30 -11.42 -1.21
N PRO A 142 9.22 -11.03 -2.13
CA PRO A 142 9.18 -11.57 -3.46
C PRO A 142 9.19 -13.09 -3.31
N ARG A 143 8.10 -13.73 -3.78
CA ARG A 143 8.21 -15.07 -4.33
C ARG A 143 9.29 -14.90 -5.38
N SER A 144 10.52 -15.24 -5.00
CA SER A 144 11.66 -15.16 -5.87
C SER A 144 11.24 -15.74 -7.21
N GLU A 145 11.62 -15.04 -8.27
CA GLU A 145 11.58 -15.50 -9.65
C GLU A 145 12.18 -16.92 -9.83
N SER A 146 12.86 -17.42 -8.79
CA SER A 146 13.45 -18.76 -8.67
C SER A 146 12.49 -19.96 -8.66
N ARG A 147 11.14 -19.84 -8.57
CA ARG A 147 10.31 -21.06 -8.66
C ARG A 147 10.19 -21.61 -10.10
N PHE A 148 10.26 -20.75 -11.11
CA PHE A 148 10.23 -21.21 -12.50
C PHE A 148 11.63 -21.52 -13.05
N ASP A 149 12.68 -20.84 -12.56
CA ASP A 149 14.07 -21.19 -12.91
C ASP A 149 14.54 -22.51 -12.28
N ALA A 150 14.06 -22.85 -11.08
CA ALA A 150 14.38 -24.13 -10.44
C ALA A 150 13.71 -25.35 -11.11
N MET A 151 12.67 -25.14 -11.93
CA MET A 151 12.01 -26.22 -12.69
C MET A 151 12.60 -26.40 -14.10
N ALA A 152 13.31 -25.41 -14.63
CA ALA A 152 14.00 -25.51 -15.92
C ALA A 152 15.39 -26.15 -15.80
N ALA A 153 15.94 -26.25 -14.59
CA ALA A 153 17.23 -26.90 -14.31
C ALA A 153 17.11 -28.43 -14.12
N GLU A 154 15.90 -28.99 -13.99
CA GLU A 154 15.65 -30.43 -14.13
C GLU A 154 15.49 -30.78 -15.63
N ALA A 155 16.47 -30.35 -16.42
CA ALA A 155 16.70 -30.91 -17.74
C ALA A 155 17.22 -32.33 -17.53
N TRP A 156 16.34 -33.31 -17.75
CA TRP A 156 16.65 -34.70 -18.13
C TRP A 156 18.15 -34.99 -18.28
N GLU A 157 18.79 -35.45 -17.20
CA GLU A 157 20.04 -36.22 -17.32
C GLU A 157 19.66 -37.64 -17.78
N GLU A 158 20.02 -37.93 -19.04
CA GLU A 158 20.06 -39.21 -19.79
C GLU A 158 18.94 -40.26 -19.61
#